data_AF-A0A545BC85-F1
#
_entry.id   AF-A0A545BC85-F1
#
_cell.length_a   1.000
_cell.length_b   1.000
_cell.length_c   1.000
_cell.angle_alpha   90.00
_cell.angle_beta   90.00
_cell.angle_gamma   90.00
#
_symmetry.space_group_name_H-M   'P 1'
#
loop_
_entity.id
_entity.type
_entity.pdbx_description
1 polymer ?
#
loop_
_entity_poly.entity_id
_entity_poly.type
_entity_poly.pdbx_seq_one_letter_code
_entity_poly.pdbx_strand_id
1 'polypeptide(L)'
;MTISVGALFEQSGLQSTGVVPWGTPPSVTGPGVYVVASTPDPDDAVGLVCTYEPDAAAISALRGICPNVAIDGRAASDEELAARISRFWIPATPILYIGLAGTSVQNRVKQYYSTSIGKRSPHAGGWWLKTMADLNGLYVHFGPAADPDAAEARLLSTFSASVHKSVRETLYDRVRVAPFANVDVRKGLPKRHGLAGYKVARAKNPKSAPSSKPVAILSTTINQPSLALDSVRDTGIADTAGVRIESQVITDLDRNSSNLRIPSRSKFALPASNGFLKVAYKGQQFDARWRVNGSRSGTIGLGKSIMSLIGEPGRSIWLRVESNIVFLES
;
A
#
# COMPACT_ATOMS: atom_id res chain seq x y z
N MET A 1 17.59 19.08 0.85
CA MET A 1 16.35 19.79 1.25
C MET A 1 15.17 18.92 0.90
N THR A 2 14.08 19.00 1.64
CA THR A 2 12.83 18.34 1.25
C THR A 2 12.07 19.24 0.27
N ILE A 3 10.96 18.74 -0.28
CA ILE A 3 10.16 19.44 -1.28
C ILE A 3 9.02 20.23 -0.64
N SER A 4 8.71 21.43 -1.17
CA SER A 4 7.51 22.18 -0.81
C SER A 4 6.26 21.55 -1.43
N VAL A 5 5.06 21.99 -1.01
CA VAL A 5 3.82 21.46 -1.60
C VAL A 5 3.67 21.89 -3.06
N GLY A 6 3.96 23.15 -3.39
CA GLY A 6 3.92 23.70 -4.75
C GLY A 6 4.83 22.91 -5.70
N ALA A 7 6.10 22.75 -5.32
CA ALA A 7 7.07 21.98 -6.09
C ALA A 7 6.66 20.50 -6.23
N LEU A 8 6.02 19.91 -5.20
CA LEU A 8 5.52 18.54 -5.26
C LEU A 8 4.43 18.37 -6.33
N PHE A 9 3.47 19.30 -6.39
CA PHE A 9 2.42 19.30 -7.41
C PHE A 9 3.03 19.49 -8.80
N GLU A 10 3.87 20.51 -8.97
CA GLU A 10 4.51 20.86 -10.24
C GLU A 10 5.33 19.70 -10.81
N GLN A 11 6.28 19.16 -10.04
CA GLN A 11 7.13 18.04 -10.46
C GLN A 11 6.35 16.75 -10.72
N SER A 12 5.12 16.64 -10.19
CA SER A 12 4.22 15.53 -10.45
C SER A 12 3.29 15.76 -11.65
N GLY A 13 3.45 16.88 -12.36
CA GLY A 13 2.62 17.27 -13.51
C GLY A 13 1.18 17.58 -13.11
N LEU A 14 0.98 18.18 -11.93
CA LEU A 14 -0.31 18.52 -11.36
C LEU A 14 -0.35 20.00 -11.00
N GLN A 15 -1.56 20.55 -10.92
CA GLN A 15 -1.78 21.91 -10.48
C GLN A 15 -2.49 21.92 -9.12
N SER A 16 -1.92 22.61 -8.15
CA SER A 16 -2.64 22.95 -6.92
C SER A 16 -3.66 24.05 -7.23
N THR A 17 -4.89 23.87 -6.78
CA THR A 17 -6.02 24.80 -7.02
C THR A 17 -6.43 25.58 -5.78
N GLY A 18 -5.82 25.29 -4.64
CA GLY A 18 -6.08 25.99 -3.40
C GLY A 18 -5.58 25.24 -2.17
N VAL A 19 -5.73 25.93 -1.04
CA VAL A 19 -5.41 25.45 0.30
C VAL A 19 -6.52 25.86 1.25
N VAL A 20 -6.83 25.00 2.21
CA VAL A 20 -7.78 25.30 3.29
C VAL A 20 -7.21 24.83 4.64
N PRO A 21 -7.57 25.49 5.76
CA PRO A 21 -7.23 24.99 7.08
C PRO A 21 -7.83 23.59 7.34
N TRP A 22 -7.20 22.83 8.23
CA TRP A 22 -7.76 21.56 8.70
C TRP A 22 -9.18 21.75 9.25
N GLY A 23 -10.05 20.76 9.04
CA GLY A 23 -11.47 20.83 9.38
C GLY A 23 -12.33 21.56 8.34
N THR A 24 -11.73 22.29 7.39
CA THR A 24 -12.46 22.98 6.33
C THR A 24 -12.52 22.13 5.06
N PRO A 25 -13.71 21.89 4.47
CA PRO A 25 -13.83 21.12 3.24
C PRO A 25 -13.29 21.89 2.01
N PRO A 26 -12.44 21.28 1.16
CA PRO A 26 -12.01 21.87 -0.10
C PRO A 26 -13.15 22.23 -1.06
N SER A 27 -12.91 23.15 -1.99
CA SER A 27 -13.86 23.54 -3.03
C SER A 27 -13.97 22.52 -4.17
N VAL A 28 -12.99 21.63 -4.35
CA VAL A 28 -12.99 20.62 -5.42
C VAL A 28 -14.01 19.51 -5.14
N THR A 29 -15.11 19.53 -5.88
CA THR A 29 -16.19 18.55 -5.77
C THR A 29 -16.00 17.30 -6.63
N GLY A 30 -15.06 17.34 -7.59
CA GLY A 30 -14.72 16.22 -8.48
C GLY A 30 -13.53 15.37 -8.02
N PRO A 31 -13.09 14.41 -8.86
CA PRO A 31 -11.94 13.55 -8.59
C PRO A 31 -10.64 14.36 -8.50
N GLY A 32 -9.72 13.91 -7.65
CA GLY A 32 -8.46 14.59 -7.46
C GLY A 32 -7.60 14.06 -6.34
N VAL A 33 -6.62 14.87 -5.95
CA VAL A 33 -5.65 14.57 -4.90
C VAL A 33 -5.60 15.71 -3.90
N TYR A 34 -5.12 15.39 -2.70
CA TYR A 34 -4.91 16.35 -1.64
C TYR A 34 -3.66 16.01 -0.83
N VAL A 35 -3.04 17.04 -0.27
CA VAL A 35 -1.84 16.98 0.55
C VAL A 35 -2.14 17.68 1.85
N VAL A 36 -1.98 16.97 2.97
CA VAL A 36 -2.01 17.59 4.30
C VAL A 36 -0.61 18.04 4.64
N ALA A 37 -0.47 19.32 4.95
CA ALA A 37 0.80 19.96 5.25
C ALA A 37 0.72 20.81 6.52
N SER A 38 1.88 21.10 7.12
CA SER A 38 2.01 21.97 8.30
C SER A 38 2.07 23.47 7.96
N THR A 39 1.83 23.85 6.71
CA THR A 39 1.93 25.25 6.25
C THR A 39 0.89 25.53 5.16
N PRO A 40 0.30 26.74 5.12
CA PRO A 40 -0.56 27.15 4.02
C PRO A 40 0.22 27.62 2.81
N ASP A 41 1.48 28.02 2.99
CA ASP A 41 2.34 28.52 1.92
C ASP A 41 2.79 27.34 1.04
N PRO A 42 2.43 27.30 -0.25
CA PRO A 42 2.85 26.21 -1.13
C PRO A 42 4.37 26.19 -1.36
N ASP A 43 5.08 27.30 -1.14
CA ASP A 43 6.51 27.41 -1.43
C ASP A 43 7.40 27.16 -0.20
N ASP A 44 6.81 27.11 1.00
CA ASP A 44 7.51 26.70 2.22
C ASP A 44 7.88 25.20 2.15
N ALA A 45 9.18 24.92 2.12
CA ALA A 45 9.74 23.57 2.08
C ALA A 45 10.14 23.01 3.45
N VAL A 46 9.94 23.77 4.53
CA VAL A 46 10.32 23.36 5.89
C VAL A 46 9.09 23.00 6.72
N GLY A 47 8.03 23.82 6.61
CA GLY A 47 6.80 23.68 7.38
C GLY A 47 6.87 24.31 8.76
N LEU A 48 5.70 24.55 9.38
CA LEU A 48 5.59 25.20 10.70
C LEU A 48 5.72 24.23 11.87
N VAL A 49 5.57 22.92 11.61
CA VAL A 49 5.69 21.86 12.62
C VAL A 49 7.03 21.16 12.45
N CYS A 50 7.95 21.41 13.38
CA CYS A 50 9.31 20.86 13.32
C CYS A 50 9.40 19.42 13.85
N THR A 51 8.55 19.06 14.82
CA THR A 51 8.59 17.80 15.55
C THR A 51 7.19 17.20 15.71
N TYR A 52 7.12 15.87 15.73
CA TYR A 52 5.91 15.17 16.14
C TYR A 52 5.73 15.27 17.65
N GLU A 53 4.66 15.93 18.08
CA GLU A 53 4.19 15.92 19.46
C GLU A 53 2.92 15.08 19.56
N PRO A 54 2.91 13.98 20.35
CA PRO A 54 1.74 13.14 20.50
C PRO A 54 0.66 13.81 21.35
N ASP A 55 -0.59 13.74 20.91
CA ASP A 55 -1.77 13.97 21.75
C ASP A 55 -2.02 12.74 22.63
N ALA A 56 -1.73 12.86 23.92
CA ALA A 56 -1.93 11.80 24.90
C ALA A 56 -3.40 11.33 24.96
N ALA A 57 -4.37 12.24 24.85
CA ALA A 57 -5.78 11.90 24.87
C ALA A 57 -6.18 11.10 23.62
N ALA A 58 -5.68 11.47 22.45
CA ALA A 58 -5.94 10.74 21.22
C ALA A 58 -5.33 9.32 21.23
N ILE A 59 -4.10 9.18 21.75
CA ILE A 59 -3.44 7.87 21.91
C ILE A 59 -4.23 6.99 22.87
N SER A 60 -4.62 7.53 24.03
CA SER A 60 -5.41 6.80 25.02
C SER A 60 -6.78 6.41 24.48
N ALA A 61 -7.45 7.31 23.76
CA ALA A 61 -8.73 7.03 23.09
C ALA A 61 -8.60 5.90 22.04
N LEU A 62 -7.51 5.87 21.27
CA LEU A 62 -7.24 4.77 20.35
C LEU A 62 -7.11 3.44 21.09
N ARG A 63 -6.34 3.38 22.19
CA ARG A 63 -6.19 2.15 22.97
C ARG A 63 -7.49 1.73 23.66
N GLY A 64 -8.32 2.69 24.10
CA GLY A 64 -9.66 2.40 24.61
C GLY A 64 -10.58 1.74 23.57
N ILE A 65 -10.53 2.22 22.32
CA ILE A 65 -11.33 1.66 21.20
C ILE A 65 -10.70 0.36 20.64
N CYS A 66 -9.37 0.25 20.69
CA CYS A 66 -8.57 -0.83 20.14
C CYS A 66 -7.66 -1.42 21.23
N PRO A 67 -8.21 -2.18 22.20
CA PRO A 67 -7.45 -2.66 23.37
C PRO A 67 -6.34 -3.65 23.01
N ASN A 68 -6.45 -4.29 21.85
CA ASN A 68 -5.47 -5.25 21.32
C ASN A 68 -4.43 -4.58 20.40
N VAL A 69 -4.24 -3.26 20.51
CA VAL A 69 -3.14 -2.56 19.84
C VAL A 69 -1.83 -3.21 20.27
N ALA A 70 -1.03 -3.58 19.28
CA ALA A 70 0.23 -4.25 19.48
C ALA A 70 1.33 -3.64 18.63
N ILE A 71 2.55 -3.71 19.13
CA ILE A 71 3.79 -3.32 18.45
C ILE A 71 4.62 -4.60 18.34
N ASP A 72 4.97 -5.00 17.12
CA ASP A 72 5.81 -6.19 16.88
C ASP A 72 5.28 -7.47 17.56
N GLY A 73 3.96 -7.60 17.65
CA GLY A 73 3.28 -8.76 18.23
C GLY A 73 3.04 -8.69 19.75
N ARG A 74 3.58 -7.71 20.47
CA ARG A 74 3.30 -7.49 21.89
C ARG A 74 2.31 -6.35 22.11
N ALA A 75 1.47 -6.46 23.15
CA ALA A 75 0.62 -5.35 23.57
C ALA A 75 1.48 -4.10 23.85
N ALA A 76 0.94 -2.92 23.51
CA ALA A 76 1.64 -1.65 23.68
C ALA A 76 0.95 -0.79 24.74
N SER A 77 1.74 -0.04 25.52
CA SER A 77 1.25 1.09 26.33
C SER A 77 0.97 2.33 25.46
N ASP A 78 0.39 3.38 26.06
CA ASP A 78 0.16 4.66 25.37
C ASP A 78 1.51 5.29 24.96
N GLU A 79 2.49 5.29 25.87
CA GLU A 79 3.83 5.84 25.66
C GLU A 79 4.58 5.07 24.57
N GLU A 80 4.51 3.74 24.58
CA GLU A 80 5.17 2.90 23.58
C GLU A 80 4.57 3.09 22.18
N LEU A 81 3.25 3.26 22.09
CA LEU A 81 2.58 3.54 20.84
C LEU A 81 2.97 4.92 20.29
N ALA A 82 2.94 5.95 21.14
CA ALA A 82 3.36 7.30 20.77
C ALA A 82 4.82 7.32 20.31
N ALA A 83 5.71 6.67 21.06
CA ALA A 83 7.13 6.54 20.74
C ALA A 83 7.36 5.72 19.45
N ARG A 84 6.54 4.71 19.15
CA ARG A 84 6.64 3.98 17.88
C ARG A 84 6.22 4.84 16.70
N ILE A 85 5.12 5.59 16.82
CA ILE A 85 4.63 6.48 15.76
C ILE A 85 5.65 7.60 15.48
N SER A 86 6.22 8.21 16.52
CA SER A 86 7.18 9.32 16.38
C SER A 86 8.41 8.96 15.54
N ARG A 87 8.84 7.70 15.54
CA ARG A 87 9.99 7.21 14.73
C ARG A 87 9.77 7.29 13.21
N PHE A 88 8.55 7.58 12.77
CA PHE A 88 8.21 7.78 11.37
C PHE A 88 8.09 9.25 10.98
N TRP A 89 8.28 10.17 11.93
CA TRP A 89 8.39 11.59 11.63
C TRP A 89 9.59 11.84 10.70
N ILE A 90 9.38 12.67 9.69
CA ILE A 90 10.45 13.12 8.79
C ILE A 90 10.69 14.59 9.14
N PRO A 91 11.88 14.97 9.62
CA PRO A 91 12.15 16.36 9.98
C PRO A 91 12.24 17.25 8.74
N ALA A 92 12.02 18.56 8.94
CA ALA A 92 12.20 19.60 7.93
C ALA A 92 11.45 19.31 6.63
N THR A 93 10.19 18.88 6.73
CA THR A 93 9.26 18.82 5.59
C THR A 93 7.87 19.28 6.01
N PRO A 94 7.18 20.06 5.17
CA PRO A 94 5.81 20.47 5.43
C PRO A 94 4.81 19.32 5.22
N ILE A 95 5.13 18.33 4.39
CA ILE A 95 4.18 17.34 3.87
C ILE A 95 4.03 16.17 4.84
N LEU A 96 2.82 16.02 5.40
CA LEU A 96 2.53 15.00 6.42
C LEU A 96 1.67 13.85 5.89
N TYR A 97 0.82 14.11 4.89
CA TYR A 97 -0.01 13.09 4.27
C TYR A 97 -0.34 13.44 2.81
N ILE A 98 -0.37 12.44 1.94
CA ILE A 98 -0.84 12.54 0.55
C ILE A 98 -2.00 11.54 0.39
N GLY A 99 -3.11 12.00 -0.18
CA GLY A 99 -4.26 11.16 -0.43
C GLY A 99 -4.97 11.47 -1.75
N LEU A 100 -5.84 10.55 -2.15
CA LEU A 100 -6.66 10.67 -3.36
C LEU A 100 -8.16 10.58 -3.10
N ALA A 101 -8.93 11.07 -4.06
CA ALA A 101 -10.37 10.89 -4.14
C ALA A 101 -10.80 10.54 -5.56
N GLY A 102 -11.34 9.34 -5.75
CA GLY A 102 -11.85 8.89 -7.05
C GLY A 102 -13.13 9.57 -7.53
N THR A 103 -13.87 10.25 -6.64
CA THR A 103 -15.15 10.89 -6.97
C THR A 103 -15.20 12.35 -6.56
N SER A 104 -14.85 12.66 -5.32
CA SER A 104 -14.93 14.01 -4.77
C SER A 104 -13.88 14.23 -3.70
N VAL A 105 -12.92 15.13 -3.95
CA VAL A 105 -11.91 15.54 -2.95
C VAL A 105 -12.59 16.12 -1.71
N GLN A 106 -13.57 17.01 -1.90
CA GLN A 106 -14.36 17.57 -0.80
C GLN A 106 -14.97 16.49 0.10
N ASN A 107 -15.68 15.51 -0.48
CA ASN A 107 -16.33 14.47 0.31
C ASN A 107 -15.31 13.54 0.97
N ARG A 108 -14.21 13.21 0.28
CA ARG A 108 -13.14 12.39 0.87
C ARG A 108 -12.50 13.07 2.08
N VAL A 109 -12.26 14.37 2.00
CA VAL A 109 -11.68 15.15 3.11
C VAL A 109 -12.69 15.30 4.26
N LYS A 110 -13.98 15.53 3.99
CA LYS A 110 -15.05 15.49 5.02
C LYS A 110 -15.12 14.13 5.74
N GLN A 111 -15.05 13.03 4.97
CA GLN A 111 -14.95 11.67 5.53
C GLN A 111 -13.70 11.51 6.38
N TYR A 112 -12.59 12.11 5.95
CA TYR A 112 -11.36 12.08 6.72
C TYR A 112 -11.56 12.76 8.07
N TYR A 113 -12.12 13.96 8.15
CA TYR A 113 -12.36 14.66 9.43
C TYR A 113 -13.30 13.89 10.36
N SER A 114 -14.40 13.34 9.84
CA SER A 114 -15.42 12.64 10.63
C SER A 114 -15.03 11.21 11.07
N THR A 115 -14.08 10.56 10.41
CA THR A 115 -13.69 9.18 10.77
C THR A 115 -12.95 9.16 12.10
N SER A 116 -13.55 8.73 13.21
CA SER A 116 -12.84 8.69 14.50
C SER A 116 -11.60 7.78 14.47
N ILE A 117 -10.61 8.07 15.32
CA ILE A 117 -9.43 7.24 15.48
C ILE A 117 -9.81 5.78 15.80
N GLY A 118 -9.07 4.82 15.27
CA GLY A 118 -9.38 3.38 15.40
C GLY A 118 -10.54 2.87 14.54
N LYS A 119 -11.35 3.74 13.91
CA LYS A 119 -12.40 3.30 12.97
C LYS A 119 -11.82 3.00 11.59
N ARG A 120 -12.48 2.08 10.87
CA ARG A 120 -12.06 1.65 9.50
C ARG A 120 -12.68 2.47 8.38
N SER A 121 -13.78 3.15 8.68
CA SER A 121 -14.67 3.78 7.70
C SER A 121 -15.23 5.08 8.27
N PRO A 122 -15.64 6.03 7.41
CA PRO A 122 -15.58 5.98 5.94
C PRO A 122 -14.17 6.12 5.34
N HIS A 123 -13.19 6.68 6.07
CA HIS A 123 -11.82 6.84 5.57
C HIS A 123 -10.76 6.69 6.67
N ALA A 124 -10.05 5.56 6.69
CA ALA A 124 -9.04 5.25 7.70
C ALA A 124 -7.58 5.54 7.27
N GLY A 125 -7.39 6.24 6.15
CA GLY A 125 -6.08 6.75 5.74
C GLY A 125 -5.63 7.90 6.63
N GLY A 126 -4.33 8.19 6.66
CA GLY A 126 -3.78 9.34 7.37
C GLY A 126 -3.92 9.33 8.90
N TRP A 127 -4.42 8.26 9.51
CA TRP A 127 -4.86 8.29 10.92
C TRP A 127 -3.78 8.72 11.94
N TRP A 128 -2.49 8.62 11.63
CA TRP A 128 -1.40 9.16 12.48
C TRP A 128 -1.46 10.68 12.63
N LEU A 129 -2.07 11.43 11.72
CA LEU A 129 -2.28 12.87 11.94
C LEU A 129 -3.16 13.12 13.17
N LYS A 130 -4.12 12.22 13.43
CA LYS A 130 -5.05 12.34 14.57
C LYS A 130 -4.42 11.99 15.90
N THR A 131 -3.16 11.59 15.92
CA THR A 131 -2.39 11.41 17.15
C THR A 131 -1.48 12.60 17.43
N MET A 132 -1.51 13.66 16.62
CA MET A 132 -0.73 14.88 16.82
C MET A 132 -1.46 15.85 17.75
N ALA A 133 -0.73 16.52 18.65
CA ALA A 133 -1.27 17.58 19.50
C ALA A 133 -1.77 18.78 18.69
N ASP A 134 -1.01 19.20 17.67
CA ASP A 134 -1.37 20.33 16.80
C ASP A 134 -2.03 19.88 15.49
N LEU A 135 -3.15 19.16 15.61
CA LEU A 135 -3.92 18.75 14.43
C LEU A 135 -4.59 19.95 13.72
N ASN A 136 -5.00 20.96 14.48
CA ASN A 136 -5.71 22.12 13.94
C ASN A 136 -4.79 23.14 13.26
N GLY A 137 -3.47 23.10 13.50
CA GLY A 137 -2.47 23.87 12.78
C GLY A 137 -2.13 23.33 11.38
N LEU A 138 -2.79 22.27 10.92
CA LEU A 138 -2.56 21.69 9.60
C LEU A 138 -3.42 22.33 8.50
N TYR A 139 -2.99 22.14 7.26
CA TYR A 139 -3.64 22.65 6.06
C TYR A 139 -3.81 21.54 5.03
N VAL A 140 -4.84 21.65 4.19
CA VAL A 140 -5.11 20.74 3.08
C VAL A 140 -4.96 21.50 1.78
N HIS A 141 -3.90 21.17 1.03
CA HIS A 141 -3.69 21.59 -0.34
C HIS A 141 -4.35 20.60 -1.29
N PHE A 142 -4.93 21.05 -2.39
CA PHE A 142 -5.73 20.18 -3.26
C PHE A 142 -5.70 20.58 -4.72
N GLY A 143 -5.86 19.58 -5.59
CA GLY A 143 -5.95 19.77 -7.04
C GLY A 143 -6.83 18.70 -7.70
N PRO A 144 -7.58 19.05 -8.75
CA PRO A 144 -8.31 18.08 -9.55
C PRO A 144 -7.33 17.14 -10.28
N ALA A 145 -7.75 15.90 -10.49
CA ALA A 145 -6.99 14.94 -11.29
C ALA A 145 -7.96 13.96 -11.96
N ALA A 146 -7.85 13.82 -13.29
CA ALA A 146 -8.68 12.89 -14.06
C ALA A 146 -8.38 11.42 -13.68
N ASP A 147 -7.12 11.12 -13.36
CA ASP A 147 -6.68 9.83 -12.79
C ASP A 147 -6.06 10.06 -11.41
N PRO A 148 -6.88 10.04 -10.33
CA PRO A 148 -6.41 10.25 -8.97
C PRO A 148 -5.40 9.20 -8.49
N ASP A 149 -5.52 7.96 -8.99
CA ASP A 149 -4.63 6.86 -8.64
C ASP A 149 -3.22 7.08 -9.20
N ALA A 150 -3.11 7.46 -10.48
CA ALA A 150 -1.82 7.79 -11.08
C ALA A 150 -1.24 9.09 -10.48
N ALA A 151 -2.09 10.08 -10.20
CA ALA A 151 -1.67 11.33 -9.56
C ALA A 151 -1.08 11.10 -8.17
N GLU A 152 -1.75 10.34 -7.30
CA GLU A 152 -1.25 9.99 -5.97
C GLU A 152 0.08 9.23 -6.05
N ALA A 153 0.18 8.27 -6.98
CA ALA A 153 1.40 7.49 -7.17
C ALA A 153 2.59 8.39 -7.57
N ARG A 154 2.36 9.38 -8.44
CA ARG A 154 3.39 10.38 -8.80
C ARG A 154 3.78 11.23 -7.60
N LEU A 155 2.81 11.81 -6.89
CA LEU A 155 3.08 12.61 -5.68
C LEU A 155 3.90 11.82 -4.64
N LEU A 156 3.52 10.58 -4.33
CA LEU A 156 4.25 9.73 -3.39
C LEU A 156 5.67 9.41 -3.89
N SER A 157 5.84 9.18 -5.18
CA SER A 157 7.16 8.92 -5.79
C SER A 157 8.06 10.16 -5.73
N THR A 158 7.53 11.33 -6.10
CA THR A 158 8.22 12.62 -6.07
C THR A 158 8.64 12.97 -4.64
N PHE A 159 7.72 12.85 -3.67
CA PHE A 159 8.05 13.05 -2.26
C PHE A 159 9.18 12.13 -1.82
N SER A 160 9.05 10.82 -2.08
CA SER A 160 10.06 9.83 -1.68
C SER A 160 11.44 10.14 -2.27
N ALA A 161 11.50 10.53 -3.55
CA ALA A 161 12.74 10.92 -4.23
C ALA A 161 13.36 12.21 -3.66
N SER A 162 12.54 13.14 -3.18
CA SER A 162 13.02 14.40 -2.59
C SER A 162 13.68 14.24 -1.20
N VAL A 163 13.39 13.15 -0.48
CA VAL A 163 13.96 12.93 0.85
C VAL A 163 15.45 12.64 0.73
N HIS A 164 16.27 13.60 1.16
CA HIS A 164 17.72 13.53 1.10
C HIS A 164 18.28 12.27 1.77
N LYS A 165 19.39 11.74 1.24
CA LYS A 165 20.03 10.50 1.69
C LYS A 165 20.34 10.52 3.20
N SER A 166 20.90 11.62 3.70
CA SER A 166 21.23 11.76 5.14
C SER A 166 20.00 11.65 6.04
N VAL A 167 18.87 12.26 5.66
CA VAL A 167 17.60 12.12 6.40
C VAL A 167 17.11 10.68 6.31
N ARG A 168 17.12 10.09 5.10
CA ARG A 168 16.68 8.71 4.87
C ARG A 168 17.42 7.70 5.74
N GLU A 169 18.71 7.90 6.00
CA GLU A 169 19.52 7.02 6.86
C GLU A 169 19.13 7.08 8.34
N THR A 170 18.54 8.19 8.79
CA THR A 170 18.01 8.34 10.15
C THR A 170 16.62 7.73 10.34
N LEU A 171 15.87 7.52 9.24
CA LEU A 171 14.51 7.01 9.31
C LEU A 171 14.46 5.55 9.79
N TYR A 172 13.42 5.23 10.54
CA TYR A 172 13.16 3.87 10.99
C TYR A 172 12.92 2.89 9.83
N ASP A 173 12.14 3.32 8.83
CA ASP A 173 11.96 2.58 7.58
C ASP A 173 12.66 3.31 6.43
N ARG A 174 13.92 2.92 6.19
CA ARG A 174 14.79 3.50 5.15
C ARG A 174 14.37 3.13 3.74
N VAL A 175 13.57 2.07 3.58
CA VAL A 175 13.18 1.50 2.28
C VAL A 175 11.84 2.06 1.84
N ARG A 176 10.86 2.14 2.76
CA ARG A 176 9.48 2.55 2.47
C ARG A 176 9.26 4.01 2.91
N VAL A 177 9.93 4.92 2.21
CA VAL A 177 9.84 6.36 2.46
C VAL A 177 8.58 6.94 1.82
N ALA A 178 7.76 7.59 2.65
CA ALA A 178 6.53 8.32 2.30
C ALA A 178 6.25 9.33 3.42
N PRO A 179 5.31 10.29 3.25
CA PRO A 179 4.97 11.24 4.31
C PRO A 179 4.60 10.55 5.61
N PHE A 180 4.72 11.29 6.71
CA PHE A 180 4.53 10.79 8.07
C PHE A 180 3.33 9.84 8.18
N ALA A 181 2.13 10.33 7.86
CA ALA A 181 0.88 9.60 8.05
C ALA A 181 0.46 8.70 6.87
N ASN A 182 1.27 8.61 5.80
CA ASN A 182 1.07 7.62 4.74
C ASN A 182 1.53 6.23 5.22
N VAL A 183 0.70 5.58 6.04
CA VAL A 183 0.98 4.22 6.56
C VAL A 183 1.17 3.22 5.42
N ASP A 184 0.43 3.36 4.32
CA ASP A 184 0.68 2.66 3.06
C ASP A 184 1.49 3.56 2.11
N VAL A 185 2.69 3.14 1.72
CA VAL A 185 3.59 3.94 0.87
C VAL A 185 3.28 3.82 -0.62
N ARG A 186 2.75 2.67 -1.04
CA ARG A 186 2.26 2.36 -2.39
C ARG A 186 1.23 1.24 -2.25
N LYS A 187 0.10 1.30 -2.95
CA LYS A 187 -1.02 0.32 -2.94
C LYS A 187 -0.70 -1.05 -2.29
N GLY A 188 -0.90 -1.19 -0.98
CA GLY A 188 -0.74 -2.44 -0.24
C GLY A 188 0.68 -2.76 0.28
N LEU A 189 1.59 -1.80 0.20
CA LEU A 189 2.92 -1.83 0.80
C LEU A 189 2.93 -0.89 2.02
N PRO A 190 2.65 -1.40 3.23
CA PRO A 190 2.70 -0.58 4.43
C PRO A 190 4.14 -0.25 4.83
N LYS A 191 4.37 0.91 5.46
CA LYS A 191 5.57 1.18 6.25
C LYS A 191 5.81 0.01 7.22
N ARG A 192 7.06 -0.32 7.53
CA ARG A 192 7.45 -1.35 8.50
C ARG A 192 7.21 -0.86 9.94
N HIS A 193 5.99 -0.46 10.26
CA HIS A 193 5.63 0.14 11.55
C HIS A 193 5.47 -0.88 12.68
N GLY A 194 5.24 -2.15 12.37
CA GLY A 194 5.08 -3.21 13.37
C GLY A 194 3.75 -3.17 14.15
N LEU A 195 3.00 -2.06 14.03
CA LEU A 195 1.65 -1.93 14.59
C LEU A 195 0.67 -3.00 14.07
N ALA A 196 -0.11 -3.57 14.97
CA ALA A 196 -1.27 -4.40 14.71
C ALA A 196 -2.43 -3.99 15.63
N GLY A 197 -3.65 -4.46 15.34
CA GLY A 197 -4.81 -4.22 16.22
C GLY A 197 -5.31 -2.78 16.31
N TYR A 198 -4.69 -1.80 15.63
CA TYR A 198 -5.00 -0.36 15.69
C TYR A 198 -6.27 0.08 14.95
N LYS A 199 -7.11 -0.88 14.54
CA LYS A 199 -8.41 -0.63 13.92
C LYS A 199 -9.41 -1.62 14.48
N VAL A 200 -10.61 -1.15 14.80
CA VAL A 200 -11.72 -2.00 15.26
C VAL A 200 -11.90 -3.20 14.34
N ALA A 201 -12.16 -4.35 14.94
CA ALA A 201 -12.45 -5.56 14.21
C ALA A 201 -13.68 -5.35 13.32
N ARG A 202 -13.70 -6.01 12.15
CA ARG A 202 -14.94 -6.06 11.36
C ARG A 202 -15.94 -6.90 12.15
N ALA A 203 -17.15 -6.38 12.33
CA ALA A 203 -18.26 -7.22 12.74
C ALA A 203 -18.33 -8.41 11.77
N LYS A 204 -18.27 -9.64 12.29
CA LYS A 204 -18.59 -10.82 11.48
C LYS A 204 -20.08 -10.73 11.19
N ASN A 205 -20.47 -10.57 9.93
CA ASN A 205 -21.86 -10.80 9.54
C ASN A 205 -22.18 -12.26 9.89
N PRO A 206 -23.22 -12.54 10.69
CA PRO A 206 -23.66 -13.91 10.90
C PRO A 206 -24.35 -14.42 9.63
N LYS A 207 -23.87 -15.59 9.17
CA LYS A 207 -24.42 -16.51 8.15
C LYS A 207 -24.12 -16.23 6.67
N SER A 208 -23.42 -17.20 6.09
CA SER A 208 -23.86 -17.85 4.86
C SER A 208 -23.65 -19.36 5.01
N ALA A 209 -24.73 -20.07 5.36
CA ALA A 209 -24.82 -21.52 5.16
C ALA A 209 -24.73 -21.82 3.65
N PRO A 210 -24.23 -23.00 3.23
CA PRO A 210 -23.98 -23.28 1.83
C PRO A 210 -25.31 -23.47 1.09
N SER A 211 -25.67 -22.53 0.21
CA SER A 211 -26.77 -22.71 -0.73
C SER A 211 -26.31 -23.65 -1.84
N SER A 212 -26.89 -24.84 -1.87
CA SER A 212 -26.93 -25.73 -3.03
C SER A 212 -27.38 -24.97 -4.28
N LYS A 213 -26.57 -24.98 -5.35
CA LYS A 213 -27.02 -24.63 -6.69
C LYS A 213 -26.96 -25.87 -7.60
N PRO A 214 -27.94 -26.05 -8.49
CA PRO A 214 -28.01 -27.22 -9.36
C PRO A 214 -26.99 -27.14 -10.50
N VAL A 215 -26.63 -28.34 -10.96
CA VAL A 215 -25.79 -28.67 -12.10
C VAL A 215 -26.38 -28.10 -13.40
N ALA A 216 -25.55 -27.45 -14.21
CA ALA A 216 -25.82 -27.22 -15.63
C ALA A 216 -24.63 -27.70 -16.46
N ILE A 217 -24.93 -28.52 -17.45
CA ILE A 217 -24.04 -29.31 -18.30
C ILE A 217 -23.56 -28.47 -19.49
N LEU A 218 -22.27 -28.68 -19.82
CA LEU A 218 -21.50 -28.44 -21.05
C LEU A 218 -22.15 -27.71 -22.25
N SER A 219 -21.38 -26.79 -22.82
CA SER A 219 -21.07 -26.81 -24.26
C SER A 219 -19.75 -26.11 -24.56
N THR A 220 -18.85 -26.87 -25.17
CA THR A 220 -17.55 -26.51 -25.75
C THR A 220 -17.70 -25.76 -27.06
N THR A 221 -16.95 -24.69 -27.28
CA THR A 221 -16.42 -24.38 -28.61
C THR A 221 -15.08 -23.64 -28.49
N ILE A 222 -14.08 -24.22 -29.15
CA ILE A 222 -12.70 -23.76 -29.28
C ILE A 222 -12.67 -22.69 -30.37
N ASN A 223 -11.97 -21.58 -30.15
CA ASN A 223 -11.40 -20.81 -31.24
C ASN A 223 -10.14 -20.06 -30.77
N GLN A 224 -8.99 -20.46 -31.31
CA GLN A 224 -7.75 -19.69 -31.32
C GLN A 224 -7.76 -18.73 -32.53
N PRO A 225 -7.01 -17.63 -32.46
CA PRO A 225 -6.04 -17.37 -33.51
C PRO A 225 -4.62 -17.11 -32.97
N SER A 226 -3.67 -17.33 -33.88
CA SER A 226 -2.22 -17.34 -33.74
C SER A 226 -1.54 -16.02 -34.14
N LEU A 227 -0.22 -15.99 -33.88
CA LEU A 227 0.86 -15.11 -34.41
C LEU A 227 1.06 -13.75 -33.73
N ALA A 228 2.21 -13.53 -33.09
CA ALA A 228 3.48 -13.19 -33.75
C ALA A 228 4.60 -13.01 -32.69
N LEU A 229 5.79 -13.54 -32.99
CA LEU A 229 7.04 -13.20 -32.31
C LEU A 229 7.50 -11.82 -32.80
N ASP A 230 7.94 -10.97 -31.88
CA ASP A 230 8.96 -9.97 -32.19
C ASP A 230 9.92 -9.82 -31.00
N SER A 231 11.20 -9.99 -31.32
CA SER A 231 12.38 -9.84 -30.47
C SER A 231 12.83 -8.39 -30.43
N VAL A 232 13.24 -7.83 -29.29
CA VAL A 232 14.39 -6.88 -29.20
C VAL A 232 14.94 -6.83 -27.77
N ARG A 233 16.20 -7.27 -27.68
CA ARG A 233 17.39 -6.77 -26.95
C ARG A 233 17.42 -6.62 -25.43
N ASP A 234 18.25 -7.52 -24.91
CA ASP A 234 19.18 -7.44 -23.80
C ASP A 234 19.94 -6.10 -23.67
N THR A 235 19.97 -5.54 -22.45
CA THR A 235 21.01 -4.65 -21.96
C THR A 235 21.25 -4.89 -20.47
N GLY A 236 22.42 -5.43 -20.15
CA GLY A 236 23.20 -4.97 -18.99
C GLY A 236 22.92 -5.68 -17.67
N ILE A 237 23.71 -6.73 -17.42
CA ILE A 237 23.87 -7.39 -16.12
C ILE A 237 24.49 -6.40 -15.11
N ALA A 238 23.83 -6.25 -13.96
CA ALA A 238 24.45 -5.81 -12.72
C ALA A 238 23.76 -6.53 -11.55
N ASP A 239 24.44 -7.57 -11.06
CA ASP A 239 24.49 -8.05 -9.68
C ASP A 239 23.14 -8.10 -8.91
N THR A 240 22.28 -9.06 -9.25
CA THR A 240 20.98 -9.24 -8.57
C THR A 240 21.06 -10.32 -7.51
N ALA A 241 21.25 -9.92 -6.25
CA ALA A 241 20.70 -10.68 -5.15
C ALA A 241 19.17 -10.71 -5.32
N GLY A 242 18.64 -11.83 -5.83
CA GLY A 242 17.21 -11.99 -6.12
C GLY A 242 16.32 -11.63 -4.93
N VAL A 243 15.13 -11.11 -5.22
CA VAL A 243 14.17 -10.73 -4.17
C VAL A 243 13.47 -11.98 -3.66
N ARG A 244 13.62 -12.27 -2.37
CA ARG A 244 12.92 -13.39 -1.71
C ARG A 244 11.54 -12.96 -1.23
N ILE A 245 10.50 -13.65 -1.66
CA ILE A 245 9.10 -13.41 -1.32
C ILE A 245 8.43 -14.70 -0.84
N GLU A 246 7.31 -14.57 -0.14
CA GLU A 246 6.56 -15.73 0.40
C GLU A 246 5.19 -15.85 -0.29
N SER A 247 4.74 -17.08 -0.56
CA SER A 247 3.37 -17.35 -0.99
C SER A 247 2.35 -17.19 0.15
N GLN A 248 1.07 -17.32 -0.16
CA GLN A 248 0.07 -17.63 0.86
C GLN A 248 0.23 -19.08 1.32
N VAL A 249 -0.35 -19.39 2.47
CA VAL A 249 -0.54 -20.78 2.91
C VAL A 249 -1.29 -21.54 1.81
N ILE A 250 -0.69 -22.65 1.36
CA ILE A 250 -1.28 -23.52 0.34
C ILE A 250 -2.51 -24.19 0.94
N THR A 251 -3.62 -24.16 0.22
CA THR A 251 -4.87 -24.86 0.56
C THR A 251 -5.18 -25.95 -0.46
N ASP A 252 -6.10 -26.86 -0.14
CA ASP A 252 -6.56 -27.88 -1.10
C ASP A 252 -7.18 -27.25 -2.36
N LEU A 253 -7.82 -26.09 -2.23
CA LEU A 253 -8.35 -25.35 -3.36
C LEU A 253 -7.24 -24.88 -4.32
N ASP A 254 -6.08 -24.50 -3.80
CA ASP A 254 -4.92 -24.09 -4.60
C ASP A 254 -4.37 -25.28 -5.41
N ARG A 255 -4.25 -26.44 -4.77
CA ARG A 255 -3.80 -27.68 -5.43
C ARG A 255 -4.79 -28.11 -6.51
N ASN A 256 -6.09 -28.12 -6.19
CA ASN A 256 -7.15 -28.50 -7.13
C ASN A 256 -7.25 -27.55 -8.32
N SER A 257 -7.08 -26.24 -8.09
CA SER A 257 -7.11 -25.22 -9.14
C SER A 257 -5.77 -25.03 -9.86
N SER A 258 -4.72 -25.74 -9.43
CA SER A 258 -3.36 -25.67 -9.99
C SER A 258 -2.71 -24.28 -9.91
N ASN A 259 -3.06 -23.49 -8.87
CA ASN A 259 -2.60 -22.12 -8.71
C ASN A 259 -1.91 -21.90 -7.37
N LEU A 260 -0.72 -21.31 -7.39
CA LEU A 260 -0.07 -20.80 -6.20
C LEU A 260 -0.49 -19.35 -5.95
N ARG A 261 -1.09 -19.07 -4.79
CA ARG A 261 -1.50 -17.73 -4.41
C ARG A 261 -0.33 -16.92 -3.85
N ILE A 262 -0.16 -15.71 -4.38
CA ILE A 262 0.81 -14.72 -3.94
C ILE A 262 0.07 -13.61 -3.20
N PRO A 263 0.37 -13.32 -1.92
CA PRO A 263 -0.31 -12.29 -1.16
C PRO A 263 0.07 -10.90 -1.69
N SER A 264 -0.77 -9.90 -1.42
CA SER A 264 -0.50 -8.51 -1.82
C SER A 264 0.90 -8.03 -1.44
N ARG A 265 1.38 -8.39 -0.24
CA ARG A 265 2.71 -8.05 0.29
C ARG A 265 3.88 -8.59 -0.53
N SER A 266 3.67 -9.62 -1.35
CA SER A 266 4.70 -10.32 -2.13
C SER A 266 4.62 -10.04 -3.63
N LYS A 267 3.53 -9.42 -4.12
CA LYS A 267 3.31 -9.16 -5.54
C LYS A 267 4.31 -8.18 -6.16
N PHE A 268 4.97 -7.36 -5.35
CA PHE A 268 5.90 -6.33 -5.83
C PHE A 268 7.11 -6.90 -6.58
N ALA A 269 7.47 -8.16 -6.31
CA ALA A 269 8.53 -8.84 -7.01
C ALA A 269 8.05 -9.51 -8.32
N LEU A 270 6.79 -9.31 -8.72
CA LEU A 270 6.19 -9.90 -9.91
C LEU A 270 5.61 -8.78 -10.81
N PRO A 271 5.39 -9.05 -12.11
CA PRO A 271 4.84 -8.08 -13.04
C PRO A 271 3.51 -7.48 -12.57
N ALA A 272 3.30 -6.20 -12.86
CA ALA A 272 2.11 -5.46 -12.43
C ALA A 272 0.84 -5.81 -13.23
N SER A 273 0.99 -6.48 -14.38
CA SER A 273 -0.09 -6.91 -15.27
C SER A 273 -0.16 -8.43 -15.40
N ASN A 274 -1.29 -8.94 -15.89
CA ASN A 274 -1.42 -10.35 -16.27
C ASN A 274 -0.40 -10.71 -17.37
N GLY A 275 0.06 -11.94 -17.38
CA GLY A 275 1.02 -12.40 -18.39
C GLY A 275 1.54 -13.81 -18.12
N PHE A 276 2.76 -14.07 -18.58
CA PHE A 276 3.48 -15.30 -18.34
C PHE A 276 4.81 -15.01 -17.63
N LEU A 277 5.23 -15.94 -16.79
CA LEU A 277 6.48 -15.92 -16.05
C LEU A 277 7.26 -17.20 -16.35
N LYS A 278 8.58 -17.11 -16.42
CA LYS A 278 9.43 -18.30 -16.31
C LYS A 278 9.46 -18.71 -14.84
N VAL A 279 9.07 -19.94 -14.56
CA VAL A 279 9.15 -20.54 -13.22
C VAL A 279 10.16 -21.66 -13.25
N ALA A 280 11.08 -21.66 -12.29
CA ALA A 280 12.08 -22.68 -12.10
C ALA A 280 11.77 -23.51 -10.85
N TYR A 281 11.77 -24.84 -10.99
CA TYR A 281 11.60 -25.76 -9.89
C TYR A 281 12.43 -27.02 -10.10
N LYS A 282 13.27 -27.39 -9.12
CA LYS A 282 14.14 -28.59 -9.16
C LYS A 282 14.94 -28.74 -10.48
N GLY A 283 15.51 -27.64 -10.96
CA GLY A 283 16.32 -27.62 -12.19
C GLY A 283 15.52 -27.60 -13.50
N GLN A 284 14.19 -27.67 -13.45
CA GLN A 284 13.33 -27.52 -14.63
C GLN A 284 12.79 -26.09 -14.71
N GLN A 285 12.61 -25.58 -15.93
CA GLN A 285 11.96 -24.30 -16.19
C GLN A 285 10.73 -24.48 -17.08
N PHE A 286 9.66 -23.76 -16.77
CA PHE A 286 8.42 -23.77 -17.55
C PHE A 286 7.73 -22.41 -17.51
N ASP A 287 6.88 -22.16 -18.49
CA ASP A 287 6.03 -20.96 -18.52
C ASP A 287 4.81 -21.16 -17.63
N ALA A 288 4.62 -20.24 -16.69
CA ALA A 288 3.49 -20.22 -15.79
C ALA A 288 2.65 -18.97 -16.01
N ARG A 289 1.33 -19.14 -15.98
CA ARG A 289 0.42 -17.99 -16.13
C ARG A 289 0.40 -17.17 -14.85
N TRP A 290 0.68 -15.88 -14.96
CA TRP A 290 0.54 -14.91 -13.89
C TRP A 290 -0.77 -14.14 -14.01
N ARG A 291 -1.51 -14.05 -12.91
CA ARG A 291 -2.74 -13.24 -12.82
C ARG A 291 -2.69 -12.32 -11.61
N VAL A 292 -2.88 -11.03 -11.85
CA VAL A 292 -3.02 -10.01 -10.83
C VAL A 292 -4.49 -9.98 -10.40
N ASN A 293 -4.82 -10.75 -9.37
CA ASN A 293 -6.19 -10.90 -8.87
C ASN A 293 -6.57 -9.71 -7.97
N GLY A 294 -6.77 -8.56 -8.60
CA GLY A 294 -7.08 -7.30 -7.94
C GLY A 294 -5.98 -6.86 -6.97
N SER A 295 -6.35 -6.06 -5.95
CA SER A 295 -5.37 -5.50 -5.01
C SER A 295 -4.84 -6.51 -3.98
N ARG A 296 -5.59 -7.58 -3.68
CA ARG A 296 -5.34 -8.43 -2.50
C ARG A 296 -4.42 -9.62 -2.73
N SER A 297 -4.32 -10.13 -3.95
CA SER A 297 -3.50 -11.29 -4.27
C SER A 297 -3.18 -11.37 -5.76
N GLY A 298 -2.29 -12.27 -6.13
CA GLY A 298 -2.14 -12.77 -7.48
C GLY A 298 -1.99 -14.28 -7.46
N THR A 299 -1.98 -14.91 -8.63
CA THR A 299 -1.82 -16.36 -8.76
C THR A 299 -0.85 -16.71 -9.86
N ILE A 300 0.04 -17.64 -9.57
CA ILE A 300 0.92 -18.30 -10.55
C ILE A 300 0.31 -19.68 -10.85
N GLY A 301 -0.07 -19.92 -12.10
CA GLY A 301 -0.61 -21.19 -12.55
C GLY A 301 0.51 -22.19 -12.82
N LEU A 302 0.75 -23.11 -11.87
CA LEU A 302 1.88 -24.05 -11.90
C LEU A 302 1.52 -25.41 -12.49
N GLY A 303 0.22 -25.70 -12.70
CA GLY A 303 -0.25 -27.01 -13.15
C GLY A 303 -0.33 -28.03 -12.01
N LYS A 304 -1.10 -29.11 -12.24
CA LYS A 304 -1.36 -30.14 -11.22
C LYS A 304 -0.09 -30.87 -10.77
N SER A 305 0.80 -31.20 -11.70
CA SER A 305 2.05 -31.90 -11.42
C SER A 305 2.93 -31.12 -10.45
N ILE A 306 3.22 -29.85 -10.75
CA ILE A 306 4.05 -29.01 -9.87
C ILE A 306 3.34 -28.70 -8.56
N MET A 307 2.03 -28.36 -8.59
CA MET A 307 1.26 -28.13 -7.35
C MET A 307 1.15 -29.38 -6.46
N SER A 308 1.30 -30.58 -7.02
CA SER A 308 1.34 -31.82 -6.22
C SER A 308 2.69 -32.02 -5.53
N LEU A 309 3.76 -31.45 -6.10
CA LEU A 309 5.14 -31.61 -5.65
C LEU A 309 5.61 -30.49 -4.70
N ILE A 310 4.98 -29.31 -4.74
CA ILE A 310 5.38 -28.17 -3.91
C ILE A 310 4.53 -28.08 -2.64
N GLY A 311 5.19 -28.22 -1.49
CA GLY A 311 4.64 -27.97 -0.16
C GLY A 311 3.42 -28.83 0.23
N GLU A 312 3.16 -28.92 1.52
CA GLU A 312 1.92 -29.53 2.03
C GLU A 312 0.86 -28.44 2.28
N PRO A 313 -0.44 -28.75 2.17
CA PRO A 313 -1.49 -27.87 2.65
C PRO A 313 -1.21 -27.40 4.08
N GLY A 314 -1.45 -26.11 4.34
CA GLY A 314 -1.14 -25.51 5.63
C GLY A 314 0.25 -24.88 5.73
N ARG A 315 1.10 -24.99 4.69
CA ARG A 315 2.39 -24.28 4.62
C ARG A 315 2.46 -23.29 3.47
N SER A 316 3.17 -22.19 3.69
CA SER A 316 3.64 -21.30 2.62
C SER A 316 4.94 -21.84 2.02
N ILE A 317 5.26 -21.42 0.80
CA ILE A 317 6.57 -21.66 0.18
C ILE A 317 7.28 -20.35 -0.06
N TRP A 318 8.61 -20.40 -0.02
CA TRP A 318 9.44 -19.28 -0.38
C TRP A 318 9.66 -19.28 -1.89
N LEU A 319 9.75 -18.09 -2.47
CA LEU A 319 10.11 -17.89 -3.86
C LEU A 319 11.24 -16.88 -3.90
N ARG A 320 12.17 -17.09 -4.81
CA ARG A 320 13.19 -16.11 -5.15
C ARG A 320 12.92 -15.61 -6.56
N VAL A 321 12.87 -14.29 -6.74
CA VAL A 321 12.65 -13.69 -8.05
C VAL A 321 13.93 -13.01 -8.50
N GLU A 322 14.45 -13.46 -9.63
CA GLU A 322 15.64 -12.90 -10.29
C GLU A 322 15.25 -12.51 -11.71
N SER A 323 15.33 -11.21 -12.01
CA SER A 323 14.90 -10.67 -13.30
C SER A 323 13.47 -11.10 -13.66
N ASN A 324 13.32 -12.04 -14.58
CA ASN A 324 12.03 -12.57 -15.05
C ASN A 324 11.78 -14.04 -14.68
N ILE A 325 12.64 -14.63 -13.83
CA ILE A 325 12.54 -16.03 -13.41
C ILE A 325 12.14 -16.10 -11.93
N VAL A 326 11.12 -16.89 -11.64
CA VAL A 326 10.65 -17.18 -10.28
C VAL A 326 11.12 -18.58 -9.90
N PHE A 327 12.00 -18.67 -8.91
CA PHE A 327 12.49 -19.93 -8.35
C PHE A 327 11.62 -20.34 -7.16
N LEU A 328 11.04 -21.54 -7.21
CA LEU A 328 10.29 -22.10 -6.09
C LEU A 328 11.25 -22.78 -5.10
N GLU A 329 11.29 -22.30 -3.87
CA GLU A 329 12.09 -22.83 -2.76
C GLU A 329 11.14 -23.63 -1.84
N SER A 330 10.90 -24.90 -2.20
CA SER A 330 10.06 -25.83 -1.42
C SER A 330 10.91 -26.83 -0.64
#